data_AF-X1U9U7-F1
#
_entry.id   AF-X1U9U7-F1
#
_cell.length_a   1.000
_cell.length_b   1.000
_cell.length_c   1.000
_cell.angle_alpha   90.00
_cell.angle_beta   90.00
_cell.angle_gamma   90.00
#
_symmetry.space_group_name_H-M   'P 1'
#
loop_
_entity.id
_entity.type
_entity.pdbx_description
1 polymer ?
#
loop_
_entity_poly.entity_id
_entity_poly.type
_entity_poly.pdbx_seq_one_letter_code
_entity_poly.pdbx_strand_id
1 'polypeptide(L)' 'TKTYEVRPGIKQRFEEFAEAAEAAHKRIEGIPKGERLVPWLTEMGKELRARGIEV' A
#
# COMPACT_ATOMS: atom_id res chain seq x y z
N THR A 1 25.72 15.73 -5.34
CA THR A 1 25.34 14.42 -4.77
C THR A 1 23.99 14.59 -4.10
N LYS A 2 22.98 13.75 -4.38
CA LYS A 2 21.71 13.82 -3.66
C LYS A 2 21.90 13.29 -2.24
N THR A 3 21.71 14.12 -1.24
CA THR A 3 21.65 13.74 0.17
C THR A 3 20.24 13.27 0.50
N TYR A 4 20.12 12.09 1.10
CA TYR A 4 18.85 11.54 1.56
C TYR A 4 18.79 11.65 3.08
N GLU A 5 17.75 12.31 3.59
CA GLU A 5 17.50 12.34 5.02
C GLU A 5 17.00 10.97 5.48
N VAL A 6 17.70 10.38 6.45
CA VAL A 6 17.22 9.19 7.15
C VAL A 6 16.07 9.63 8.04
N ARG A 7 14.85 9.47 7.55
CA ARG A 7 13.66 9.70 8.36
C ARG A 7 13.48 8.52 9.32
N PRO A 8 13.41 8.76 10.65
CA PRO A 8 13.05 7.72 11.59
C PRO A 8 11.70 7.09 11.22
N GLY A 9 11.50 5.82 11.59
CA GLY A 9 10.26 5.09 11.30
C GLY A 9 10.14 4.52 9.89
N ILE A 10 11.23 4.41 9.11
CA ILE A 10 11.16 3.79 7.76
C ILE A 10 10.70 2.34 7.81
N LYS A 11 11.14 1.58 8.84
CA LYS A 11 10.71 0.20 9.07
C LYS A 11 9.20 0.13 9.31
N GLN A 12 8.70 0.94 10.24
CA GLN A 12 7.28 1.02 10.55
C GLN A 12 6.44 1.38 9.32
N ARG A 13 6.84 2.38 8.54
CA ARG A 13 6.13 2.73 7.29
C ARG A 13 6.11 1.58 6.29
N PHE A 14 7.19 0.81 6.21
CA PHE A 14 7.25 -0.39 5.37
C PHE A 14 6.29 -1.48 5.85
N GLU A 15 6.24 -1.72 7.16
CA GLU A 15 5.33 -2.69 7.78
C GLU A 15 3.86 -2.28 7.56
N GLU A 16 3.51 -1.03 7.84
CA GLU A 16 2.16 -0.49 7.62
C GLU A 16 1.73 -0.54 6.14
N PHE A 17 2.65 -0.23 5.23
CA PHE A 17 2.41 -0.34 3.79
C PHE A 17 2.21 -1.80 3.36
N ALA A 18 3.03 -2.73 3.89
CA ALA A 18 2.90 -4.15 3.59
C ALA A 18 1.56 -4.71 4.08
N GLU A 19 1.14 -4.35 5.29
CA GLU A 19 -0.17 -4.73 5.84
C GLU A 19 -1.34 -4.21 4.99
N ALA A 20 -1.26 -2.95 4.53
CA ALA A 20 -2.25 -2.37 3.63
C ALA A 20 -2.30 -3.12 2.28
N ALA A 21 -1.14 -3.46 1.71
CA ALA A 21 -1.05 -4.19 0.45
C ALA A 21 -1.64 -5.61 0.55
N GLU A 22 -1.37 -6.32 1.64
CA GLU A 22 -1.94 -7.64 1.91
C GLU A 22 -3.47 -7.59 2.06
N ALA A 23 -3.99 -6.58 2.78
CA ALA A 23 -5.43 -6.38 2.90
C ALA A 23 -6.09 -6.08 1.54
N ALA A 24 -5.48 -5.23 0.72
CA ALA A 24 -5.95 -4.94 -0.64
C ALA A 24 -5.90 -6.17 -1.55
N HIS A 25 -4.84 -6.99 -1.45
CA HIS A 25 -4.70 -8.24 -2.22
C HIS A 25 -5.84 -9.22 -1.94
N LYS A 26 -6.19 -9.43 -0.67
CA LYS A 26 -7.28 -10.33 -0.28
C LYS A 26 -8.62 -9.89 -0.87
N ARG A 27 -8.89 -8.59 -0.94
CA ARG A 27 -10.16 -8.05 -1.49
C ARG A 27 -10.31 -8.28 -2.99
N ILE A 28 -9.22 -8.48 -3.73
CA ILE A 28 -9.21 -8.65 -5.19
C ILE A 28 -8.86 -10.07 -5.64
N GLU A 29 -8.72 -11.03 -4.71
CA GLU A 29 -8.18 -12.36 -5.01
C GLU A 29 -9.02 -13.15 -6.02
N GLY A 30 -10.33 -12.86 -6.08
CA GLY A 30 -11.27 -13.47 -7.03
C GLY A 30 -11.27 -12.84 -8.43
N ILE A 31 -10.59 -11.70 -8.64
CA ILE A 31 -10.55 -11.01 -9.94
C ILE A 31 -9.50 -11.71 -10.84
N PRO A 32 -9.69 -11.89 -12.15
CA PRO A 32 -8.64 -12.41 -13.04
C PRO A 32 -7.36 -11.55 -13.00
N LYS A 33 -6.17 -12.16 -13.03
CA LYS A 33 -4.89 -11.44 -12.84
C LYS A 33 -4.69 -10.24 -13.78
N GLY A 34 -5.15 -10.33 -15.03
CA GLY A 34 -5.05 -9.24 -16.01
C GLY A 34 -5.94 -8.03 -15.71
N GLU A 35 -6.93 -8.19 -14.82
CA GLU A 35 -7.94 -7.16 -14.51
C GLU A 35 -7.71 -6.54 -13.12
N ARG A 36 -6.66 -6.95 -12.40
CA ARG A 36 -6.44 -6.59 -10.99
C ARG A 36 -5.86 -5.20 -10.75
N LEU A 37 -5.21 -4.56 -11.72
CA LEU A 37 -4.43 -3.34 -11.46
C LEU A 37 -5.30 -2.21 -10.89
N VAL A 38 -6.41 -1.86 -11.55
CA VAL A 38 -7.29 -0.78 -11.09
C VAL A 38 -8.01 -1.13 -9.78
N PRO A 39 -8.58 -2.34 -9.60
CA PRO A 39 -9.09 -2.79 -8.32
C PRO A 39 -8.05 -2.73 -7.20
N TRP A 40 -6.83 -3.18 -7.46
CA TRP A 40 -5.73 -3.15 -6.50
C TRP A 40 -5.41 -1.72 -6.05
N LEU A 41 -5.22 -0.80 -7.00
CA LEU A 41 -4.96 0.62 -6.70
C LEU A 41 -6.10 1.24 -5.89
N THR A 42 -7.33 0.87 -6.20
CA THR A 42 -8.53 1.34 -5.50
C THR A 42 -8.56 0.86 -4.05
N GLU A 43 -8.38 -0.44 -3.82
CA GLU A 43 -8.40 -1.00 -2.46
C GLU A 43 -7.18 -0.56 -1.65
N MET A 44 -6.00 -0.47 -2.28
CA MET A 44 -4.79 0.05 -1.62
C MET A 44 -4.98 1.50 -1.18
N GLY A 45 -5.57 2.35 -2.03
CA GLY A 45 -5.90 3.73 -1.66
C GLY A 45 -6.85 3.82 -0.46
N LYS A 46 -7.82 2.90 -0.35
CA LYS A 46 -8.72 2.83 0.83
C LYS A 46 -7.95 2.43 2.09
N GLU A 47 -7.12 1.39 2.01
CA GLU A 47 -6.35 0.87 3.15
C GLU A 47 -5.32 1.89 3.67
N LEU A 48 -4.65 2.61 2.77
CA LEU A 48 -3.71 3.68 3.13
C LEU A 48 -4.43 4.86 3.80
N ARG A 49 -5.55 5.33 3.23
CA ARG A 49 -6.37 6.39 3.85
C ARG A 49 -6.89 6.00 5.23
N ALA A 50 -7.33 4.76 5.42
CA ALA A 50 -7.79 4.26 6.71
C ALA A 50 -6.68 4.26 7.79
N ARG A 51 -5.41 4.20 7.37
CA ARG A 51 -4.23 4.26 8.25
C ARG A 51 -3.66 5.67 8.41
N GLY A 52 -4.32 6.69 7.84
CA GLY A 52 -3.83 8.07 7.86
C GLY A 52 -2.59 8.30 6.97
N ILE A 53 -2.33 7.40 6.03
CA ILE A 53 -1.23 7.53 5.07
C ILE A 53 -1.78 8.26 3.84
N GLU A 54 -1.43 9.54 3.68
CA GLU A 54 -1.66 10.27 2.43
C GLU A 54 -0.66 9.83 1.36
N VAL A 55 -1.19 9.57 0.15
CA VAL A 55 -0.46 9.15 -1.07
C VAL A 55 -0.68 10.15 -2.18
#